data_AF-A0A8X6KP35-F1
#
_entry.id   AF-A0A8X6KP35-F1
#
_cell.length_a   1.000
_cell.length_b   1.000
_cell.length_c   1.000
_cell.angle_alpha   90.00
_cell.angle_beta   90.00
_cell.angle_gamma   90.00
#
_symmetry.space_group_name_H-M   'P 1'
#
loop_
_entity.id
_entity.type
_entity.pdbx_description
1 polymer ?
#
loop_
_entity_poly.entity_id
_entity_poly.type
_entity_poly.pdbx_seq_one_letter_code
_entity_poly.pdbx_strand_id
1 'polypeptide(L)'
;MPQFYFNVQEFYTAKEVFDGTVKFYRGNLTGLSAVHRRFCQRSLRSTDSVTLICNIVLPRVDVRYRGRYEVPTGSSSYKVQVRQRDFFGDISVSNVEAQIEVKTSINGDQPSITNLLLLGKGDFRKGFQYNDVRENRLYNQLFVPFDEINEPFYKRSLYAFQQVFYGSFRNALERAVASVSYPSEHY
;
A
#
# COMPACT_ATOMS: atom_id res chain seq x y z
N MET A 1 1.70 3.52 7.83
CA MET A 1 0.44 3.39 7.06
C MET A 1 -0.74 3.88 7.90
N PRO A 2 -1.77 4.52 7.30
CA PRO A 2 -2.96 4.97 8.02
C PRO A 2 -3.74 3.80 8.62
N GLN A 3 -4.35 4.04 9.77
CA GLN A 3 -5.29 3.11 10.41
C GLN A 3 -6.66 3.22 9.73
N PHE A 4 -7.43 2.14 9.74
CA PHE A 4 -8.81 2.16 9.26
C PHE A 4 -9.64 1.08 9.93
N TYR A 5 -10.95 1.28 9.92
CA TYR A 5 -11.91 0.32 10.44
C TYR A 5 -13.16 0.32 9.57
N PHE A 6 -13.92 -0.75 9.65
CA PHE A 6 -15.24 -0.87 9.05
C PHE A 6 -16.08 -1.85 9.85
N ASN A 7 -17.40 -1.69 9.75
CA ASN A 7 -18.34 -2.64 10.31
C ASN A 7 -18.66 -3.71 9.27
N VAL A 8 -18.95 -4.90 9.77
CA VAL A 8 -19.24 -6.11 9.02
C VAL A 8 -20.57 -6.60 9.58
N GLN A 9 -21.58 -6.65 8.72
CA GLN A 9 -22.93 -7.05 9.10
C GLN A 9 -23.35 -8.24 8.24
N GLU A 10 -23.50 -9.39 8.87
CA GLU A 10 -23.86 -10.64 8.20
C GLU A 10 -25.15 -11.21 8.80
N PHE A 11 -26.07 -11.66 7.94
CA PHE A 11 -27.28 -12.34 8.35
C PHE A 11 -26.98 -13.83 8.51
N TYR A 12 -27.01 -14.32 9.74
CA TYR A 12 -26.73 -15.74 10.00
C TYR A 12 -27.98 -16.61 9.85
N THR A 13 -29.14 -16.06 10.24
CA THR A 13 -30.47 -16.63 10.01
C THR A 13 -31.48 -15.50 9.81
N ALA A 14 -32.73 -15.83 9.45
CA ALA A 14 -33.81 -14.84 9.24
C ALA A 14 -34.14 -13.94 10.44
N LYS A 15 -33.51 -14.15 11.61
CA LYS A 15 -33.75 -13.39 12.84
C LYS A 15 -32.48 -12.96 13.58
N GLU A 16 -31.29 -13.29 13.08
CA GLU A 16 -30.02 -12.96 13.75
C GLU A 16 -29.08 -12.21 12.81
N VAL A 17 -28.72 -10.99 13.21
CA VAL A 17 -27.70 -10.16 12.56
C VAL A 17 -26.44 -10.22 13.40
N PHE A 18 -25.34 -10.66 12.81
CA PHE A 18 -24.01 -10.46 13.38
C PHE A 18 -23.55 -9.06 13.00
N ASP A 19 -23.25 -8.22 13.99
CA ASP A 19 -22.56 -6.94 13.79
C ASP A 19 -21.16 -7.06 14.39
N GLY A 20 -20.13 -6.89 13.59
CA GLY A 20 -18.76 -6.92 14.05
C GLY A 20 -17.98 -5.72 13.52
N THR A 21 -17.01 -5.24 14.30
CA THR A 21 -16.09 -4.19 13.85
C THR A 21 -14.74 -4.79 13.54
N VAL A 22 -14.22 -4.50 12.35
CA VAL A 22 -12.86 -4.83 11.95
C VAL A 22 -12.00 -3.58 12.02
N LYS A 23 -10.88 -3.67 12.76
CA LYS A 23 -9.91 -2.59 12.92
C LYS A 23 -8.56 -3.02 12.38
N PHE A 24 -8.00 -2.26 11.46
CA PHE A 24 -6.63 -2.41 10.98
C PHE A 24 -5.76 -1.30 11.57
N TYR A 25 -4.77 -1.72 12.35
CA TYR A 25 -3.85 -0.85 13.06
C TYR A 25 -2.40 -1.26 12.79
N ARG A 26 -1.47 -0.31 12.97
CA ARG A 26 -0.02 -0.53 12.82
C ARG A 26 0.38 -1.19 11.48
N GLY A 27 0.02 -0.56 10.37
CA GLY A 27 0.46 -1.02 9.05
C GLY A 27 1.92 -0.65 8.75
N ASN A 28 2.71 -1.64 8.36
CA ASN A 28 4.09 -1.48 7.89
C ASN A 28 4.15 -1.68 6.37
N LEU A 29 4.89 -0.82 5.68
CA LEU A 29 5.11 -0.90 4.23
C LEU A 29 6.62 -1.00 3.98
N THR A 30 7.02 -1.98 3.19
CA THR A 30 8.43 -2.30 2.91
C THR A 30 8.66 -2.52 1.41
N GLY A 31 9.92 -2.48 0.97
CA GLY A 31 10.30 -2.79 -0.42
C GLY A 31 10.47 -1.60 -1.36
N LEU A 32 10.07 -0.38 -0.96
CA LEU A 32 10.24 0.82 -1.79
C LEU A 32 11.71 1.15 -2.13
N SER A 33 12.64 0.78 -1.25
CA SER A 33 14.08 1.00 -1.45
C SER A 33 14.70 0.13 -2.54
N ALA A 34 14.02 -0.95 -2.96
CA ALA A 34 14.49 -1.84 -4.02
C ALA A 34 14.11 -1.33 -5.43
N VAL A 35 13.62 -0.08 -5.53
CA VAL A 35 13.33 0.56 -6.82
C VAL A 35 14.60 0.59 -7.67
N HIS A 36 14.46 0.25 -8.94
CA HIS A 36 15.54 0.36 -9.91
C HIS A 36 15.02 0.92 -11.24
N ARG A 37 15.95 1.54 -11.97
CA ARG A 37 15.70 2.01 -13.32
C ARG A 37 15.72 0.83 -14.29
N ARG A 38 14.68 0.69 -15.12
CA ARG A 38 14.66 -0.27 -16.22
C ARG A 38 15.28 0.32 -17.49
N PHE A 39 14.82 1.49 -17.91
CA PHE A 39 15.42 2.24 -19.02
C PHE A 39 15.08 3.74 -18.90
N CYS A 40 15.83 4.58 -19.62
CA CYS A 40 15.51 5.98 -19.83
C CYS A 40 15.59 6.29 -21.32
N GLN A 41 14.68 7.13 -21.79
CA GLN A 41 14.73 7.73 -23.11
C GLN A 41 14.74 9.24 -22.98
N ARG A 42 15.54 9.90 -23.83
CA ARG A 42 15.49 11.35 -23.96
C ARG A 42 14.23 11.70 -24.73
N SER A 43 13.34 12.48 -24.12
CA SER A 43 12.03 12.78 -24.70
C SER A 43 12.04 14.08 -25.50
N LEU A 44 12.58 15.16 -24.92
CA LEU A 44 12.62 16.47 -25.55
C LEU A 44 13.92 17.20 -25.19
N ARG A 45 14.47 17.92 -26.17
CA ARG A 45 15.52 18.92 -25.96
C ARG A 45 14.94 20.27 -26.39
N SER A 46 14.78 21.19 -25.45
CA SER A 46 14.61 22.60 -25.79
C SER A 46 15.97 23.29 -25.82
N THR A 47 15.99 24.56 -26.25
CA THR A 47 17.17 25.43 -26.18
C THR A 47 17.79 25.45 -24.79
N ASP A 48 16.97 25.40 -23.75
CA ASP A 48 17.40 25.67 -22.36
C ASP A 48 17.26 24.46 -21.42
N SER A 49 16.65 23.36 -21.87
CA SER A 49 16.38 22.23 -20.99
C SER A 49 16.39 20.87 -21.69
N VAL A 50 16.65 19.84 -20.90
CA VAL A 50 16.59 18.45 -21.32
C VAL A 50 15.59 17.72 -20.43
N THR A 51 14.65 17.03 -21.07
CA THR A 51 13.69 16.15 -20.40
C THR A 51 14.02 14.69 -20.68
N LEU A 52 14.17 13.91 -19.60
CA LEU A 52 14.34 12.47 -19.61
C LEU A 52 13.06 11.81 -19.10
N ILE A 53 12.59 10.79 -19.82
CA ILE A 53 11.52 9.92 -19.36
C ILE A 53 12.16 8.59 -19.01
N CYS A 54 12.05 8.17 -17.75
CA CYS A 54 12.58 6.92 -17.28
C CYS A 54 11.47 6.02 -16.76
N ASN A 55 11.56 4.74 -17.09
CA ASN A 55 10.71 3.73 -16.49
C ASN A 55 11.46 3.10 -15.31
N ILE A 56 10.81 3.10 -14.16
CA ILE A 56 11.28 2.51 -12.92
C ILE A 56 10.40 1.31 -12.57
N VAL A 57 11.01 0.33 -11.90
CA VAL A 57 10.33 -0.87 -11.44
C VAL A 57 10.54 -0.98 -9.94
N LEU A 58 9.45 -1.21 -9.21
CA LEU A 58 9.52 -1.69 -7.83
C LEU A 58 9.26 -3.20 -7.86
N PRO A 59 10.29 -4.04 -7.64
CA PRO A 59 10.19 -5.48 -7.85
C PRO A 59 9.18 -6.11 -6.89
N ARG A 60 9.14 -5.63 -5.65
CA ARG A 60 8.21 -6.10 -4.63
C ARG A 60 7.97 -5.02 -3.57
N VAL A 61 6.70 -4.83 -3.23
CA VAL A 61 6.23 -3.98 -2.13
C VAL A 61 5.33 -4.83 -1.25
N ASP A 62 5.69 -4.96 0.03
CA ASP A 62 4.91 -5.70 1.01
C ASP A 62 4.29 -4.74 2.02
N VAL A 63 3.00 -4.94 2.29
CA VAL A 63 2.22 -4.22 3.30
C VAL A 63 1.67 -5.24 4.30
N ARG A 64 2.01 -5.08 5.57
CA ARG A 64 1.49 -5.91 6.66
C ARG A 64 0.77 -5.06 7.69
N TYR A 65 -0.48 -5.38 7.96
CA TYR A 65 -1.28 -4.77 9.00
C TYR A 65 -1.52 -5.74 10.16
N ARG A 66 -1.63 -5.19 11.37
CA ARG A 66 -2.29 -5.90 12.48
C ARG A 66 -3.77 -5.58 12.43
N GLY A 67 -4.58 -6.60 12.51
CA GLY A 67 -6.03 -6.53 12.51
C GLY A 67 -6.60 -6.97 13.84
N ARG A 68 -7.77 -6.45 14.19
CA ARG A 68 -8.63 -6.96 15.26
C ARG A 68 -10.06 -7.00 14.78
N TYR A 69 -10.70 -8.15 14.96
CA TYR A 69 -12.13 -8.31 14.78
C TYR A 69 -12.80 -8.33 16.15
N GLU A 70 -13.82 -7.49 16.34
CA GLU A 70 -14.55 -7.32 17.59
C GLU A 70 -16.01 -7.64 17.36
N VAL A 71 -16.55 -8.62 18.08
CA VAL A 71 -17.96 -9.01 18.01
C VAL A 71 -18.60 -8.82 19.38
N PRO A 72 -19.67 -8.02 19.50
CA PRO A 72 -20.48 -7.98 20.70
C PRO A 72 -21.22 -9.31 20.85
N THR A 73 -21.07 -9.93 22.00
CA THR A 73 -21.70 -11.19 22.41
C THR A 73 -22.48 -10.96 23.70
N GLY A 74 -23.77 -11.30 23.72
CA GLY A 74 -24.61 -11.17 24.91
C GLY A 74 -26.09 -11.19 24.54
N SER A 75 -26.90 -11.90 25.32
CA SER A 75 -28.34 -12.08 25.07
C SER A 75 -29.24 -11.10 25.83
N SER A 76 -28.66 -10.20 26.64
CA SER A 76 -29.44 -9.21 27.41
C SER A 76 -28.88 -7.80 27.27
N SER A 77 -29.78 -6.82 27.36
CA SER A 77 -29.51 -5.37 27.30
C SER A 77 -28.55 -4.85 28.38
N TYR A 78 -28.15 -5.68 29.34
CA TYR A 78 -27.36 -5.28 30.51
C TYR A 78 -25.98 -5.96 30.60
N LYS A 79 -25.65 -6.92 29.72
CA LYS A 79 -24.33 -7.57 29.68
C LYS A 79 -23.87 -7.85 28.25
N VAL A 80 -23.36 -6.81 27.59
CA VAL A 80 -22.64 -6.96 26.32
C VAL A 80 -21.18 -7.29 26.65
N GLN A 81 -20.75 -8.50 26.31
CA GLN A 81 -19.34 -8.88 26.25
C GLN A 81 -18.82 -8.61 24.84
N VAL A 82 -17.53 -8.34 24.66
CA VAL A 82 -16.94 -8.20 23.31
C VAL A 82 -15.89 -9.28 23.14
N ARG A 83 -16.12 -10.18 22.19
CA ARG A 83 -15.11 -11.16 21.78
C ARG A 83 -14.18 -10.49 20.79
N GLN A 84 -12.89 -10.47 21.11
CA GLN A 84 -11.85 -9.88 20.25
C GLN A 84 -10.98 -10.98 19.66
N ARG A 85 -10.60 -10.81 18.39
CA ARG A 85 -9.66 -11.72 17.71
C ARG A 85 -8.66 -10.92 16.91
N ASP A 86 -7.39 -11.13 17.21
CA ASP A 86 -6.30 -10.48 16.51
C ASP A 86 -5.84 -11.31 15.31
N PHE A 87 -5.53 -10.63 14.22
CA PHE A 87 -5.04 -11.24 12.98
C PHE A 87 -4.01 -10.33 12.30
N PHE A 88 -3.40 -10.81 11.23
CA PHE A 88 -2.60 -10.04 10.31
C PHE A 88 -3.24 -10.04 8.93
N GLY A 89 -3.24 -8.88 8.29
CA GLY A 89 -3.55 -8.75 6.87
C GLY A 89 -2.28 -8.45 6.11
N ASP A 90 -1.93 -9.30 5.16
CA ASP A 90 -0.74 -9.19 4.33
C ASP A 90 -1.13 -8.88 2.89
N ILE A 91 -0.43 -7.95 2.28
CA ILE A 91 -0.53 -7.59 0.88
C ILE A 91 0.88 -7.58 0.30
N SER A 92 1.07 -8.27 -0.81
CA SER A 92 2.30 -8.26 -1.58
C SER A 92 1.97 -7.82 -2.99
N VAL A 93 2.67 -6.80 -3.47
CA VAL A 93 2.55 -6.29 -4.83
C VAL A 93 3.90 -6.47 -5.50
N SER A 94 3.94 -7.18 -6.63
CA SER A 94 5.20 -7.44 -7.36
C SER A 94 5.18 -6.78 -8.73
N ASN A 95 6.35 -6.41 -9.25
CA ASN A 95 6.48 -5.82 -10.59
C ASN A 95 5.65 -4.54 -10.80
N VAL A 96 5.69 -3.62 -9.84
CA VAL A 96 5.04 -2.32 -9.99
C VAL A 96 5.87 -1.49 -10.98
N GLU A 97 5.23 -1.01 -12.03
CA GLU A 97 5.86 -0.19 -13.05
C GLU A 97 5.41 1.26 -12.92
N ALA A 98 6.38 2.17 -12.96
CA ALA A 98 6.11 3.59 -12.96
C ALA A 98 7.04 4.33 -13.93
N GLN A 99 6.58 5.49 -14.36
CA GLN A 99 7.32 6.41 -15.20
C GLN A 99 7.62 7.67 -14.42
N ILE A 100 8.88 8.09 -14.47
CA ILE A 100 9.36 9.34 -13.90
C ILE A 100 9.84 10.23 -15.04
N GLU A 101 9.37 11.46 -15.04
CA GLU A 101 9.84 12.51 -15.94
C GLU A 101 10.75 13.44 -15.15
N VAL A 102 11.99 13.56 -15.62
CA VAL A 102 13.02 14.40 -15.01
C VAL A 102 13.40 15.50 -15.99
N LYS A 103 13.35 16.75 -15.53
CA LYS A 103 13.77 17.91 -16.29
C LYS A 103 15.01 18.52 -15.66
N THR A 104 15.99 18.85 -16.50
CA THR A 104 17.16 19.64 -16.10
C THR A 104 17.37 20.81 -17.03
N SER A 105 17.92 21.90 -16.49
CA SER A 105 18.41 23.03 -17.27
C SER A 105 19.76 22.69 -17.89
N ILE A 106 20.02 23.24 -19.09
CA ILE A 106 21.34 23.15 -19.72
C ILE A 106 22.34 24.10 -19.04
N ASN A 107 21.85 25.08 -18.27
CA ASN A 107 22.68 26.07 -17.58
C ASN A 107 23.10 25.65 -16.16
N GLY A 108 22.93 24.37 -15.80
CA GLY A 108 23.43 23.81 -14.54
C GLY A 108 22.47 23.85 -13.35
N ASP A 109 21.18 24.12 -13.56
CA ASP A 109 20.19 23.95 -12.49
C ASP A 109 20.07 22.48 -12.06
N GLN A 110 19.71 22.26 -10.80
CA GLN A 110 19.48 20.92 -10.29
C GLN A 110 18.35 20.22 -11.06
N PRO A 111 18.53 18.95 -11.44
CA PRO A 111 17.46 18.19 -12.07
C PRO A 111 16.28 18.03 -11.09
N SER A 112 15.07 18.01 -11.63
CA SER A 112 13.84 17.91 -10.84
C SER A 112 12.85 16.96 -11.49
N ILE A 113 12.01 16.34 -10.67
CA ILE A 113 10.92 15.49 -11.15
C ILE A 113 9.73 16.38 -11.52
N THR A 114 9.33 16.37 -12.79
CA THR A 114 8.15 17.10 -13.25
C THR A 114 6.90 16.23 -13.16
N ASN A 115 7.05 14.92 -13.37
CA ASN A 115 5.95 13.97 -13.35
C ASN A 115 6.36 12.61 -12.79
N LEU A 116 5.42 11.97 -12.10
CA LEU A 116 5.52 10.58 -11.64
C LEU A 116 4.19 9.90 -11.91
N LEU A 117 4.19 8.89 -12.78
CA LEU A 117 3.00 8.18 -13.21
C LEU A 117 3.13 6.70 -12.89
N LEU A 118 2.13 6.14 -12.21
CA LEU A 118 2.02 4.69 -12.03
C LEU A 118 1.48 4.07 -13.33
N LEU A 119 2.30 3.27 -14.03
CA LEU A 119 1.92 2.62 -15.28
C LEU A 119 1.18 1.29 -15.03
N GLY A 120 1.65 0.53 -14.05
CA GLY A 120 1.14 -0.79 -13.74
C GLY A 120 1.17 -1.04 -12.24
N LYS A 121 0.05 -1.51 -11.70
CA LYS A 121 -0.06 -1.90 -10.29
C LYS A 121 0.61 -3.25 -9.98
N GLY A 122 1.10 -3.96 -11.00
CA GLY A 122 1.78 -5.24 -10.83
C GLY A 122 0.87 -6.38 -10.38
N ASP A 123 1.49 -7.47 -9.95
CA ASP A 123 0.81 -8.68 -9.47
C ASP A 123 0.48 -8.54 -7.99
N PHE A 124 -0.81 -8.57 -7.68
CA PHE A 124 -1.31 -8.38 -6.33
C PHE A 124 -1.63 -9.72 -5.65
N ARG A 125 -1.08 -9.93 -4.47
CA ARG A 125 -1.38 -11.06 -3.59
C ARG A 125 -1.84 -10.56 -2.24
N LYS A 126 -2.86 -11.20 -1.68
CA LYS A 126 -3.40 -10.93 -0.35
C LYS A 126 -3.43 -12.19 0.49
N GLY A 127 -3.27 -12.04 1.80
CA GLY A 127 -3.38 -13.13 2.76
C GLY A 127 -3.82 -12.62 4.12
N PHE A 128 -4.42 -13.51 4.91
CA PHE A 128 -4.72 -13.28 6.31
C PHE A 128 -4.10 -14.38 7.16
N GLN A 129 -3.54 -14.01 8.31
CA GLN A 129 -2.91 -14.95 9.25
C GLN A 129 -3.40 -14.65 10.66
N TYR A 130 -3.77 -15.66 11.45
CA TYR A 130 -4.05 -15.45 12.87
C TYR A 130 -2.78 -15.51 13.72
N ASN A 131 -2.85 -14.90 14.90
CA ASN A 131 -1.79 -14.99 15.89
C ASN A 131 -1.69 -16.38 16.54
N ASP A 132 -2.77 -17.17 16.58
CA ASP A 132 -2.81 -18.46 17.26
C ASP A 132 -2.94 -19.64 16.28
N VAL A 133 -1.91 -20.49 16.24
CA VAL A 133 -1.83 -21.71 15.42
C VAL A 133 -2.91 -22.74 15.82
N ARG A 134 -3.47 -22.67 17.04
CA ARG A 134 -4.58 -23.53 17.48
C ARG A 134 -5.91 -23.07 16.90
N GLU A 135 -6.10 -21.76 16.75
CA GLU A 135 -7.26 -21.20 16.04
C GLU A 135 -7.19 -21.50 14.54
N ASN A 136 -5.99 -21.73 13.98
CA ASN A 136 -5.82 -22.15 12.58
C ASN A 136 -6.52 -23.47 12.19
N ARG A 137 -6.75 -24.38 13.15
CA ARG A 137 -7.47 -25.65 12.89
C ARG A 137 -8.99 -25.55 13.10
N LEU A 138 -9.45 -24.55 13.84
CA LEU A 138 -10.88 -24.25 14.03
C LEU A 138 -11.44 -23.35 12.90
N TYR A 139 -10.64 -23.14 11.84
CA TYR A 139 -10.89 -22.26 10.68
C TYR A 139 -12.27 -22.41 10.04
N ASN A 140 -12.83 -23.61 10.05
CA ASN A 140 -14.12 -23.88 9.41
C ASN A 140 -15.33 -23.67 10.32
N GLN A 141 -15.13 -23.29 11.60
CA GLN A 141 -16.22 -23.22 12.58
C GLN A 141 -16.37 -21.89 13.29
N LEU A 142 -15.46 -20.92 13.09
CA LEU A 142 -15.41 -19.71 13.91
C LEU A 142 -15.26 -18.40 13.10
N PHE A 143 -16.32 -18.04 12.38
CA PHE A 143 -16.90 -16.68 12.20
C PHE A 143 -15.96 -15.46 12.10
N VAL A 144 -15.02 -15.42 11.16
CA VAL A 144 -14.57 -14.14 10.61
C VAL A 144 -14.91 -14.19 9.13
N PRO A 145 -15.84 -13.37 8.62
CA PRO A 145 -16.23 -13.42 7.21
C PRO A 145 -15.14 -12.76 6.38
N PHE A 146 -14.03 -13.47 6.16
CA PHE A 146 -12.89 -12.92 5.43
C PHE A 146 -13.28 -12.46 4.02
N ASP A 147 -14.30 -13.07 3.42
CA ASP A 147 -14.86 -12.62 2.15
C ASP A 147 -15.42 -11.18 2.23
N GLU A 148 -16.05 -10.82 3.34
CA GLU A 148 -16.53 -9.47 3.61
C GLU A 148 -15.40 -8.50 4.00
N ILE A 149 -14.33 -9.00 4.62
CA ILE A 149 -13.15 -8.20 5.00
C ILE A 149 -12.24 -7.96 3.79
N ASN A 150 -12.20 -8.91 2.86
CA ASN A 150 -11.26 -9.02 1.75
C ASN A 150 -11.26 -7.77 0.88
N GLU A 151 -12.45 -7.35 0.44
CA GLU A 151 -12.61 -6.25 -0.51
C GLU A 151 -12.36 -4.86 0.13
N PRO A 152 -12.92 -4.54 1.32
CA PRO A 152 -12.55 -3.33 2.04
C PRO A 152 -11.07 -3.24 2.38
N PHE A 153 -10.45 -4.34 2.84
CA PHE A 153 -9.02 -4.40 3.14
C PHE A 153 -8.18 -4.12 1.90
N TYR A 154 -8.54 -4.72 0.77
CA TYR A 154 -7.88 -4.51 -0.52
C TYR A 154 -7.95 -3.04 -0.95
N LYS A 155 -9.15 -2.47 -1.05
CA LYS A 155 -9.36 -1.08 -1.49
C LYS A 155 -8.62 -0.08 -0.61
N ARG A 156 -8.68 -0.25 0.71
CA ARG A 156 -8.02 0.65 1.67
C ARG A 156 -6.51 0.57 1.59
N SER A 157 -5.97 -0.64 1.43
CA SER A 157 -4.53 -0.83 1.32
C SER A 157 -3.98 -0.30 0.00
N LEU A 158 -4.72 -0.46 -1.10
CA LEU A 158 -4.35 0.13 -2.38
C LEU A 158 -4.36 1.67 -2.33
N TYR A 159 -5.38 2.26 -1.69
CA TYR A 159 -5.44 3.70 -1.47
C TYR A 159 -4.25 4.20 -0.63
N ALA A 160 -3.94 3.50 0.47
CA ALA A 160 -2.80 3.83 1.32
C ALA A 160 -1.46 3.70 0.57
N PHE A 161 -1.30 2.68 -0.28
CA PHE A 161 -0.14 2.53 -1.15
C PHE A 161 0.00 3.74 -2.09
N GLN A 162 -1.08 4.17 -2.75
CA GLN A 162 -1.07 5.33 -3.63
C GLN A 162 -0.67 6.62 -2.90
N GLN A 163 -1.17 6.83 -1.68
CA GLN A 163 -0.77 7.98 -0.86
C GLN A 163 0.72 7.97 -0.53
N VAL A 164 1.28 6.81 -0.17
CA VAL A 164 2.72 6.68 0.11
C VAL A 164 3.54 6.87 -1.17
N PHE A 165 3.08 6.30 -2.28
CA PHE A 165 3.75 6.36 -3.58
C PHE A 165 3.85 7.80 -4.11
N TYR A 166 2.72 8.51 -4.14
CA TYR A 166 2.68 9.90 -4.63
C TYR A 166 3.13 10.94 -3.59
N GLY A 167 3.24 10.55 -2.32
CA GLY A 167 3.72 11.40 -1.23
C GLY A 167 5.19 11.11 -0.88
N SER A 168 5.40 10.36 0.20
CA SER A 168 6.74 10.15 0.78
C SER A 168 7.75 9.54 -0.19
N PHE A 169 7.32 8.61 -1.06
CA PHE A 169 8.19 7.99 -2.04
C PHE A 169 8.60 8.97 -3.14
N ARG A 170 7.64 9.71 -3.71
CA ARG A 170 7.92 10.82 -4.63
C ARG A 170 8.94 11.80 -4.04
N ASN A 171 8.72 12.25 -2.81
CA ASN A 171 9.64 13.19 -2.15
C ASN A 171 11.06 12.61 -1.99
N ALA A 172 11.16 11.31 -1.73
CA ALA A 172 12.47 10.64 -1.65
C ALA A 172 13.15 10.57 -3.03
N LEU A 173 12.39 10.28 -4.09
CA LEU A 173 12.90 10.32 -5.46
C LEU A 173 13.34 11.73 -5.86
N GLU A 174 12.55 12.76 -5.53
CA GLU A 174 12.89 14.17 -5.82
C GLU A 174 14.22 14.57 -5.19
N ARG A 175 14.44 14.20 -3.92
CA ARG A 175 15.73 14.42 -3.24
C ARG A 175 16.87 13.65 -3.88
N ALA A 176 16.64 12.40 -4.27
CA ALA A 176 17.65 11.57 -4.93
C ALA A 176 18.05 12.16 -6.29
N VAL A 177 17.08 12.62 -7.09
CA VAL A 177 17.32 13.27 -8.37
C VAL A 177 18.07 14.58 -8.17
N ALA A 178 17.61 15.46 -7.28
CA ALA A 178 18.25 16.75 -7.01
C ALA A 178 19.69 16.64 -6.46
N SER A 179 20.06 15.49 -5.91
CA SER A 179 21.41 15.22 -5.40
C SER A 179 22.46 14.99 -6.49
N VAL A 180 22.03 14.83 -7.74
CA VAL A 180 22.94 14.65 -8.88
C VAL A 180 23.62 15.99 -9.18
N SER A 181 24.93 16.06 -8.91
CA SER A 181 25.79 17.15 -9.36
C SER A 181 26.29 16.89 -10.77
N TYR A 182 26.28 17.93 -11.61
CA TYR A 182 26.96 17.88 -12.90
C TYR A 182 28.47 18.03 -12.67
N PRO A 183 29.32 17.14 -13.22
CA PRO A 183 30.76 17.35 -13.20
C PRO A 183 31.08 18.65 -13.95
N SER A 184 31.87 19.51 -13.33
CA SER A 184 32.19 20.87 -13.79
C SER A 184 33.11 20.94 -15.02
N GLU A 185 33.40 19.82 -15.69
CA GLU A 185 34.51 19.72 -16.66
C GLU A 185 34.10 19.71 -18.15
N HIS A 186 32.86 20.04 -18.49
CA HIS A 186 32.44 20.17 -19.89
C HIS A 186 31.65 21.47 -20.13
N TYR A 187 32.33 22.61 -20.00
CA TYR A 187 31.98 23.88 -20.65
C TYR A 187 33.21 24.47 -21.32
#